data_AF-A0A2J4YLI7-F1
#
_entry.id   AF-A0A2J4YLI7-F1
#
_cell.length_a   1.000
_cell.length_b   1.000
_cell.length_c   1.000
_cell.angle_alpha   90.00
_cell.angle_beta   90.00
_cell.angle_gamma   90.00
#
_symmetry.space_group_name_H-M   'P 1'
#
loop_
_entity.id
_entity.type
_entity.pdbx_description
1 polymer ?
#
loop_
_entity_poly.entity_id
_entity_poly.type
_entity_poly.pdbx_seq_one_letter_code
_entity_poly.pdbx_strand_id
1 'polypeptide(L)'
;AKDFTRVAFNQEKYVADLTWDELVQIISFVCNAEGKESEQSYALGLLEKNFNANPSDLIYWPNEWFQDEDMLQVDLTPEEIAGYLIAKSGRLLSDAPQIDLRYPIPPGAAS
;
A
#
# COMPACT_ATOMS: atom_id res chain seq x y z
N ALA A 1 -4.66 -26.48 -14.78
CA ALA A 1 -4.03 -25.61 -15.81
C ALA A 1 -4.73 -24.26 -16.01
N LYS A 2 -5.95 -24.02 -15.47
CA LYS A 2 -6.64 -22.73 -15.58
C LYS A 2 -6.10 -21.63 -14.66
N ASP A 3 -5.43 -22.00 -13.58
CA ASP A 3 -4.89 -21.03 -12.61
C ASP A 3 -3.59 -20.36 -13.10
N PHE A 4 -2.77 -21.07 -13.87
CA PHE A 4 -1.51 -20.54 -14.41
C PHE A 4 -1.71 -19.42 -15.43
N THR A 5 -2.83 -19.45 -16.17
CA THR A 5 -3.11 -18.47 -17.23
C THR A 5 -3.68 -17.16 -16.68
N ARG A 6 -4.37 -17.16 -15.54
CA ARG A 6 -4.88 -15.93 -14.91
C ARG A 6 -3.76 -15.11 -14.25
N VAL A 7 -2.78 -15.78 -13.64
CA VAL A 7 -1.56 -15.15 -13.09
C VAL A 7 -0.71 -14.48 -14.19
N ALA A 8 -0.72 -15.03 -15.41
CA ALA A 8 0.05 -14.48 -16.54
C ALA A 8 -0.52 -13.15 -17.10
N PHE A 9 -1.80 -12.84 -16.87
CA PHE A 9 -2.44 -11.60 -17.36
C PHE A 9 -2.51 -10.49 -16.31
N ASN A 10 -2.52 -10.84 -15.03
CA ASN A 10 -2.42 -9.89 -13.92
C ASN A 10 -0.95 -9.56 -13.66
N GLN A 11 -0.28 -8.94 -14.64
CA GLN A 11 1.06 -8.40 -14.40
C GLN A 11 0.92 -7.20 -13.47
N GLU A 12 1.31 -7.39 -12.21
CA GLU A 12 1.54 -6.31 -11.26
C GLU A 12 2.50 -5.32 -11.92
N LYS A 13 1.99 -4.13 -12.25
CA LYS A 13 2.73 -3.13 -13.02
C LYS A 13 2.56 -1.77 -12.39
N TYR A 14 3.53 -0.90 -12.67
CA TYR A 14 3.38 0.52 -12.43
C TYR A 14 2.21 1.08 -13.25
N VAL A 15 1.28 1.76 -12.58
CA VAL A 15 0.10 2.39 -13.18
C VAL A 15 0.31 3.90 -13.14
N ALA A 16 0.67 4.52 -14.26
CA ALA A 16 1.10 5.92 -14.29
C ALA A 16 -0.01 6.92 -13.94
N ASP A 17 -1.25 6.57 -14.23
CA ASP A 17 -2.47 7.36 -14.05
C ASP A 17 -3.30 6.91 -12.84
N LEU A 18 -2.70 6.15 -11.91
CA LEU A 18 -3.37 5.73 -10.68
C LEU A 18 -3.90 6.95 -9.93
N THR A 19 -5.21 6.95 -9.69
CA THR A 19 -5.90 8.01 -8.95
C THR A 19 -5.85 7.79 -7.45
N TRP A 20 -6.11 8.84 -6.69
CA TRP A 20 -6.24 8.77 -5.24
C TRP A 20 -7.32 7.78 -4.81
N ASP A 21 -8.50 7.85 -5.45
CA ASP A 21 -9.64 6.99 -5.11
C ASP A 21 -9.34 5.50 -5.40
N GLU A 22 -8.69 5.19 -6.53
CA GLU A 22 -8.25 3.83 -6.82
C GLU A 22 -7.24 3.29 -5.80
N LEU A 23 -6.28 4.13 -5.38
CA LEU A 23 -5.32 3.75 -4.34
C LEU A 23 -6.05 3.39 -3.04
N VAL A 24 -6.96 4.24 -2.59
CA VAL A 24 -7.75 4.02 -1.37
C VAL A 24 -8.60 2.76 -1.48
N GLN A 25 -9.23 2.51 -2.64
CA GLN A 25 -10.01 1.29 -2.89
C GLN A 25 -9.14 0.02 -2.84
N ILE A 26 -7.94 0.04 -3.44
CA ILE A 26 -7.00 -1.09 -3.39
C ILE A 26 -6.60 -1.38 -1.95
N ILE A 27 -6.27 -0.35 -1.17
CA ILE A 27 -5.88 -0.51 0.24
C ILE A 27 -7.06 -1.04 1.06
N SER A 28 -8.26 -0.45 0.90
CA SER A 28 -9.46 -0.92 1.59
C SER A 28 -9.76 -2.38 1.29
N PHE A 29 -9.62 -2.81 0.03
CA PHE A 29 -9.81 -4.19 -0.38
C PHE A 29 -8.85 -5.14 0.37
N VAL A 30 -7.58 -4.74 0.54
CA VAL A 30 -6.59 -5.50 1.30
C VAL A 30 -6.90 -5.52 2.79
N CYS A 31 -7.13 -4.36 3.41
CA CYS A 31 -7.41 -4.22 4.84
C CYS A 31 -8.68 -4.98 5.26
N ASN A 32 -9.70 -5.03 4.40
CA ASN A 32 -10.95 -5.75 4.66
C ASN A 32 -10.89 -7.25 4.31
N ALA A 33 -9.74 -7.75 3.83
CA ALA A 33 -9.55 -9.13 3.38
C ALA A 33 -10.63 -9.58 2.36
N GLU A 34 -11.00 -8.69 1.44
CA GLU A 34 -12.03 -8.94 0.44
C GLU A 34 -11.58 -9.90 -0.68
N GLY A 35 -12.51 -10.61 -1.32
CA GLY A 35 -12.21 -11.46 -2.46
C GLY A 35 -11.40 -12.72 -2.13
N LYS A 36 -10.67 -13.24 -3.12
CA LYS A 36 -9.87 -14.48 -3.01
C LYS A 36 -8.41 -14.17 -2.69
N GLU A 37 -7.70 -15.15 -2.14
CA GLU A 37 -6.25 -15.06 -1.87
C GLU A 37 -5.46 -14.55 -3.09
N SER A 38 -5.75 -15.04 -4.30
CA SER A 38 -5.04 -14.59 -5.50
C SER A 38 -5.36 -13.13 -5.91
N GLU A 39 -6.50 -12.59 -5.49
CA GLU A 39 -6.88 -11.19 -5.69
C GLU A 39 -6.21 -10.32 -4.63
N GLN A 40 -6.13 -10.80 -3.39
CA GLN A 40 -5.38 -10.18 -2.29
C GLN A 40 -3.88 -10.06 -2.63
N SER A 41 -3.24 -11.16 -3.04
CA SER A 41 -1.84 -11.15 -3.45
C SER A 41 -1.59 -10.18 -4.61
N TYR A 42 -2.50 -10.13 -5.58
CA TYR A 42 -2.40 -9.20 -6.70
C TYR A 42 -2.54 -7.72 -6.26
N ALA A 43 -3.51 -7.42 -5.38
CA ALA A 43 -3.70 -6.08 -4.84
C ALA A 43 -2.47 -5.60 -4.06
N LEU A 44 -1.90 -6.46 -3.21
CA LEU A 44 -0.68 -6.14 -2.47
C LEU A 44 0.53 -5.94 -3.41
N GLY A 45 0.69 -6.82 -4.40
CA GLY A 45 1.74 -6.68 -5.42
C GLY A 45 1.59 -5.39 -6.25
N LEU A 46 0.36 -4.94 -6.53
CA LEU A 46 0.13 -3.62 -7.15
C LEU A 46 0.66 -2.50 -6.27
N LEU A 47 0.38 -2.51 -4.96
CA LEU A 47 0.92 -1.49 -4.04
C LEU A 47 2.46 -1.50 -4.06
N GLU A 48 3.08 -2.67 -3.98
CA GLU A 48 4.55 -2.82 -3.97
C GLU A 48 5.20 -2.33 -5.28
N LYS A 49 4.57 -2.55 -6.43
CA LYS A 49 5.08 -2.03 -7.71
C LYS A 49 4.89 -0.53 -7.88
N ASN A 50 3.89 0.04 -7.21
CA ASN A 50 3.53 1.44 -7.38
C ASN A 50 4.18 2.36 -6.33
N PHE A 51 4.58 1.84 -5.17
CA PHE A 51 5.14 2.61 -4.07
C PHE A 51 6.35 1.89 -3.44
N ASN A 52 7.53 2.50 -3.56
CA ASN A 52 8.73 2.05 -2.85
C ASN A 52 8.69 2.43 -1.36
N ALA A 53 7.76 1.82 -0.63
CA ALA A 53 7.41 2.20 0.74
C ALA A 53 7.01 1.01 1.62
N ASN A 54 7.34 -0.24 1.27
CA ASN A 54 6.95 -1.47 1.97
C ASN A 54 5.47 -1.51 2.43
N PRO A 55 4.49 -1.55 1.50
CA PRO A 55 3.07 -1.57 1.86
C PRO A 55 2.65 -2.74 2.75
N SER A 56 3.23 -3.92 2.54
CA SER A 56 2.93 -5.11 3.36
C SER A 56 3.24 -4.85 4.85
N ASP A 57 4.43 -4.32 5.15
CA ASP A 57 4.82 -3.99 6.53
C ASP A 57 3.86 -2.94 7.10
N LEU A 58 3.53 -1.89 6.35
CA LEU A 58 2.62 -0.84 6.85
C LEU A 58 1.23 -1.39 7.22
N ILE A 59 0.71 -2.32 6.43
CA ILE A 59 -0.64 -2.88 6.60
C ILE A 59 -0.69 -3.93 7.71
N TYR A 60 0.31 -4.81 7.79
CA TYR A 60 0.26 -6.00 8.67
C TYR A 60 1.17 -5.90 9.90
N TRP A 61 2.24 -5.11 9.81
CA TRP A 61 3.23 -4.92 10.88
C TRP A 61 3.61 -3.43 11.01
N PRO A 62 2.64 -2.55 11.29
CA PRO A 62 2.89 -1.12 11.36
C PRO A 62 4.00 -0.76 12.35
N ASN A 63 4.18 -1.50 13.44
CA ASN A 63 5.33 -1.34 14.34
C ASN A 63 6.68 -1.44 13.63
N GLU A 64 6.86 -2.45 12.77
CA GLU A 64 8.08 -2.63 11.99
C GLU A 64 8.22 -1.50 10.96
N TRP A 65 7.11 -1.13 10.32
CA TRP A 65 7.13 -0.07 9.31
C TRP A 65 7.53 1.28 9.90
N PHE A 66 6.97 1.64 11.06
CA PHE A 66 7.21 2.87 11.83
C PHE A 66 8.49 2.80 12.67
N GLN A 67 9.07 1.62 12.85
CA GLN A 67 10.19 1.36 13.77
C GLN A 67 9.86 1.74 15.22
N ASP A 68 8.64 1.40 15.64
CA ASP A 68 8.09 1.70 16.96
C ASP A 68 7.23 0.52 17.45
N GLU A 69 7.73 -0.22 18.45
CA GLU A 69 7.07 -1.40 19.02
C GLU A 69 5.65 -1.13 19.55
N ASP A 70 5.39 0.10 19.99
CA ASP A 70 4.07 0.48 20.54
C ASP A 70 3.02 0.66 19.43
N MET A 71 3.43 0.65 18.15
CA MET A 71 2.53 0.86 17.01
C MET A 71 1.94 -0.43 16.42
N LEU A 72 2.15 -1.60 17.00
CA LEU A 72 1.64 -2.86 16.43
C LEU A 72 0.11 -2.89 16.26
N GLN A 73 -0.61 -2.18 17.15
CA GLN A 73 -2.07 -2.12 17.18
C GLN A 73 -2.61 -0.78 16.67
N VAL A 74 -1.79 0.02 15.96
CA VAL A 74 -2.28 1.28 15.40
C VAL A 74 -3.33 1.02 14.34
N ASP A 75 -4.47 1.68 14.47
CA ASP A 75 -5.57 1.59 13.52
C ASP A 75 -5.46 2.77 12.54
N LEU A 76 -4.89 2.49 11.37
CA LEU A 76 -4.78 3.44 10.27
C LEU A 76 -5.93 3.23 9.29
N THR A 77 -6.57 4.33 8.92
CA THR A 77 -7.54 4.32 7.82
C THR A 77 -6.85 4.05 6.48
N PRO A 78 -7.57 3.53 5.47
CA PRO A 78 -7.02 3.37 4.12
C PRO A 78 -6.42 4.65 3.53
N GLU A 79 -7.00 5.81 3.83
CA GLU A 79 -6.50 7.13 3.44
C GLU A 79 -5.19 7.50 4.14
N GLU A 80 -5.05 7.18 5.43
CA GLU A 80 -3.79 7.38 6.15
C GLU A 80 -2.69 6.48 5.58
N ILE A 81 -2.98 5.21 5.33
CA ILE A 81 -2.04 4.27 4.68
C ILE A 81 -1.62 4.82 3.31
N ALA A 82 -2.58 5.27 2.49
CA ALA A 82 -2.29 5.88 1.19
C ALA A 82 -1.37 7.10 1.31
N GLY A 83 -1.62 7.98 2.28
CA GLY A 83 -0.77 9.13 2.57
C GLY A 83 0.67 8.72 2.94
N TYR A 84 0.83 7.70 3.78
CA TYR A 84 2.14 7.17 4.15
C TYR A 84 2.90 6.55 2.96
N LEU A 85 2.21 5.82 2.08
CA LEU A 85 2.81 5.24 0.89
C LEU A 85 3.30 6.31 -0.10
N ILE A 86 2.48 7.33 -0.36
CA ILE A 86 2.85 8.49 -1.20
C ILE A 86 4.07 9.19 -0.61
N ALA A 87 4.01 9.54 0.68
CA ALA A 87 5.04 10.35 1.30
C ALA A 87 6.38 9.60 1.45
N LYS A 88 6.38 8.30 1.79
CA LYS A 88 7.61 7.50 1.91
C LYS A 88 8.22 7.13 0.57
N SER A 89 7.39 6.86 -0.45
CA SER A 89 7.88 6.52 -1.79
C SER A 89 8.36 7.73 -2.61
N GLY A 90 7.93 8.94 -2.24
CA GLY A 90 8.16 10.16 -3.01
C GLY A 90 7.32 10.26 -4.29
N ARG A 91 6.41 9.30 -4.53
CA ARG A 91 5.49 9.33 -5.66
C ARG A 91 4.32 10.25 -5.36
N LEU A 92 4.03 11.16 -6.27
CA LEU A 92 2.86 12.05 -6.20
C LEU A 92 1.75 11.53 -7.12
N LEU A 93 0.50 11.56 -6.66
CA LEU A 93 -0.69 11.41 -7.51
C LEU A 93 -1.30 12.79 -7.73
N SER A 94 -1.75 13.08 -8.95
CA SER A 94 -2.18 14.44 -9.33
C SER A 94 -3.45 14.92 -8.61
N ASP A 95 -4.26 13.98 -8.15
CA ASP A 95 -5.55 14.19 -7.49
C ASP A 95 -5.52 13.86 -5.99
N ALA A 96 -4.35 13.49 -5.44
CA ALA A 96 -4.21 13.24 -4.01
C ALA A 96 -4.50 14.52 -3.20
N PRO A 97 -5.34 14.44 -2.16
CA PRO A 97 -5.55 15.56 -1.26
C PRO A 97 -4.28 15.82 -0.45
N GLN A 98 -4.20 17.00 0.16
CA GLN A 98 -3.23 17.23 1.23
C GLN A 98 -3.64 16.39 2.43
N ILE A 99 -2.71 15.57 2.95
CA ILE A 99 -2.94 14.71 4.11
C ILE A 99 -1.93 15.04 5.18
N ASP A 100 -2.45 15.34 6.37
CA ASP A 100 -1.64 15.50 7.56
C ASP A 100 -1.39 14.12 8.17
N LEU A 101 -0.15 13.64 8.08
CA LEU A 101 0.25 12.35 8.65
C LEU A 101 0.31 12.45 10.17
N ARG A 102 -0.43 11.58 10.86
CA ARG A 102 -0.56 11.57 12.33
C ARG A 102 0.77 11.30 13.05
N TYR A 103 1.57 10.42 12.48
CA TYR A 103 2.87 9.96 12.96
C TYR A 103 3.97 10.28 11.94
N PRO A 104 5.22 10.51 12.41
CA PRO A 104 6.34 10.77 11.52
C PRO A 104 6.67 9.56 10.64
N ILE A 105 7.17 9.82 9.44
CA ILE A 105 7.73 8.78 8.57
C ILE A 105 9.11 8.42 9.12
N PRO A 106 9.41 7.13 9.36
CA PRO A 106 10.72 6.74 9.84
C PRO A 106 11.79 7.05 8.80
N PRO A 107 13.02 7.35 9.24
CA PRO A 107 14.12 7.59 8.33
C PRO A 107 14.28 6.40 7.38
N GLY A 108 14.37 6.68 6.08
CA GLY A 108 14.67 5.63 5.11
C GLY A 108 15.99 4.98 5.50
N ALA A 109 16.04 3.64 5.52
CA ALA A 109 17.31 2.94 5.60
C ALA A 109 18.17 3.47 4.44
N ALA A 110 19.23 4.22 4.77
CA ALA A 110 20.22 4.61 3.78
C ALA A 110 20.68 3.31 3.12
N SER A 111 20.47 3.22 1.80
CA SER A 111 20.83 2.05 0.99
C SER A 111 22.30 1.68 1.14
#